data_AF-A0A067C0A6-F1
#
_entry.id   AF-A0A067C0A6-F1
#
_cell.length_a   1.000
_cell.length_b   1.000
_cell.length_c   1.000
_cell.angle_alpha   90.00
_cell.angle_beta   90.00
_cell.angle_gamma   90.00
#
_symmetry.space_group_name_H-M   'P 1'
#
loop_
_entity.id
_entity.type
_entity.pdbx_description
1 polymer ?
#
loop_
_entity_poly.entity_id
_entity_poly.type
_entity_poly.pdbx_seq_one_letter_code
_entity_poly.pdbx_strand_id
1 'polypeptide(L)'
;MRFCADKLRGSKHALIDALEAMRDEELPVVKFKHKLLYEAHEKEEDIRERNLKKFEALEKQAHEMLDKMLAEKKQLETEMRRQSQQFRNVMDQRDADVEAEYSKALGQLHDELEDTTQQLELAIRIRDAKHAHLTDLPAPSTDLDELVATNAALKAQVEDANEDVAALKDEYHALKNAPIKRKPQDELVSAKSRALAEKKDAMECVHLQQEIRVLQQTHQTMQNKSTQRHWLELQVQENKRVEEAIANVAAEIEATKTNLVQTSIRLQSLLRTLASSPTVGAVMTRLYGLFSATNVTLSVAECLAASPSEPEGRQALLELEQMGLIRRESDFITKI
;
A
#
# COMPACT_ATOMS: atom_id res chain seq x y z
N MET A 1 -103.10 35.25 14.42
CA MET A 1 -103.51 33.96 13.82
C MET A 1 -104.43 34.05 12.60
N ARG A 2 -104.92 35.23 12.15
CA ARG A 2 -105.75 35.32 10.92
C ARG A 2 -104.94 35.23 9.61
N PHE A 3 -103.72 35.77 9.59
CA PHE A 3 -102.86 35.81 8.39
C PHE A 3 -102.40 34.43 7.86
N CYS A 4 -102.15 33.47 8.76
CA CYS A 4 -101.78 32.11 8.37
C CYS A 4 -102.97 31.32 7.82
N ALA A 5 -104.18 31.58 8.33
CA ALA A 5 -105.40 30.93 7.85
C ALA A 5 -105.76 31.39 6.43
N ASP A 6 -105.55 32.67 6.10
CA ASP A 6 -105.81 33.19 4.76
C ASP A 6 -104.76 32.73 3.74
N LYS A 7 -103.49 32.60 4.12
CA LYS A 7 -102.45 31.98 3.26
C LYS A 7 -102.72 30.51 2.97
N LEU A 8 -103.19 29.75 3.96
CA LEU A 8 -103.59 28.34 3.76
C LEU A 8 -104.83 28.24 2.87
N ARG A 9 -105.80 29.15 3.02
CA ARG A 9 -107.00 29.18 2.16
C ARG A 9 -106.66 29.56 0.72
N GLY A 10 -105.78 30.54 0.52
CA GLY A 10 -105.28 30.93 -0.81
C GLY A 10 -104.48 29.81 -1.47
N SER A 11 -103.59 29.13 -0.72
CA SER A 11 -102.82 27.99 -1.23
C SER A 11 -103.73 26.80 -1.60
N LYS A 12 -104.79 26.56 -0.82
CA LYS A 12 -105.77 25.52 -1.12
C LYS A 12 -106.54 25.81 -2.41
N HIS A 13 -106.98 27.05 -2.63
CA HIS A 13 -107.69 27.40 -3.87
C HIS A 13 -106.75 27.33 -5.08
N ALA A 14 -105.54 27.87 -4.98
CA ALA A 14 -104.55 27.77 -6.05
C ALA A 14 -104.19 26.32 -6.42
N LEU A 15 -104.17 25.40 -5.44
CA LEU A 15 -103.92 23.98 -5.68
C LEU A 15 -105.12 23.28 -6.35
N ILE A 16 -106.35 23.67 -5.97
CA ILE A 16 -107.58 23.14 -6.58
C ILE A 16 -107.68 23.61 -8.03
N ASP A 17 -107.45 24.90 -8.28
CA ASP A 17 -107.47 25.48 -9.64
C ASP A 17 -106.38 24.84 -10.53
N ALA A 18 -105.19 24.58 -9.97
CA ALA A 18 -104.12 23.88 -10.69
C ALA A 18 -104.46 22.41 -10.97
N LEU A 19 -105.14 21.73 -10.05
CA LEU A 19 -105.59 20.34 -10.26
C LEU A 19 -106.72 20.23 -11.28
N GLU A 20 -107.65 21.19 -11.28
CA GLU A 20 -108.72 21.26 -12.29
C GLU A 20 -108.14 21.62 -13.66
N ALA A 21 -107.19 22.56 -13.73
CA ALA A 21 -106.48 22.87 -14.98
C ALA A 21 -105.69 21.67 -15.53
N MET A 22 -105.01 20.89 -14.68
CA MET A 22 -104.32 19.66 -15.11
C MET A 22 -105.28 18.52 -15.48
N ARG A 23 -106.53 18.55 -14.98
CA ARG A 23 -107.55 17.55 -15.28
C ARG A 23 -108.23 17.83 -16.63
N ASP A 24 -108.34 19.10 -17.00
CA ASP A 24 -108.92 19.55 -18.27
C ASP A 24 -107.88 19.69 -19.40
N GLU A 25 -106.57 19.61 -19.08
CA GLU A 25 -105.52 19.39 -20.08
C GLU A 25 -105.52 17.92 -20.54
N GLU A 26 -106.05 17.66 -21.74
CA GLU A 26 -105.72 16.43 -22.47
C GLU A 26 -104.20 16.38 -22.66
N LEU A 27 -103.54 15.43 -21.98
CA LEU A 27 -102.10 15.20 -22.11
C LEU A 27 -101.73 15.12 -23.59
N PRO A 28 -100.70 15.86 -24.06
CA PRO A 28 -100.30 15.82 -25.45
C PRO A 28 -99.96 14.39 -25.83
N VAL A 29 -100.57 13.89 -26.93
CA VAL A 29 -100.29 12.55 -27.44
C VAL A 29 -98.85 12.51 -27.95
N VAL A 30 -97.93 12.11 -27.07
CA VAL A 30 -96.54 11.86 -27.43
C VAL A 30 -96.51 10.61 -28.31
N LYS A 31 -96.52 10.81 -29.63
CA LYS A 31 -96.30 9.74 -30.61
C LYS A 31 -94.84 9.30 -30.56
N PHE A 32 -94.50 8.40 -29.64
CA PHE A 32 -93.22 7.69 -29.67
C PHE A 32 -93.14 6.85 -30.95
N LYS A 33 -92.30 7.24 -31.90
CA LYS A 33 -92.00 6.49 -33.14
C LYS A 33 -91.14 5.25 -32.90
N HIS A 34 -90.73 5.00 -31.67
CA HIS A 34 -90.04 3.77 -31.28
C HIS A 34 -90.96 3.05 -30.32
N LYS A 35 -91.22 1.75 -30.60
CA LYS A 35 -91.83 0.85 -29.62
C LYS A 35 -91.02 1.04 -28.33
N LEU A 36 -91.65 1.59 -27.30
CA LEU A 36 -91.19 1.40 -25.93
C LEU A 36 -91.26 -0.12 -25.71
N LEU A 37 -90.15 -0.79 -25.99
CA LEU A 37 -89.89 -2.09 -25.43
C LEU A 37 -89.83 -1.82 -23.93
N TYR A 38 -90.90 -2.19 -23.23
CA TYR A 38 -90.72 -2.62 -21.86
C TYR A 38 -89.66 -3.71 -21.94
N GLU A 39 -88.40 -3.37 -21.66
CA GLU A 39 -87.49 -4.37 -21.12
C GLU A 39 -88.25 -4.89 -19.92
N ALA A 40 -88.79 -6.10 -20.04
CA ALA A 40 -89.42 -6.78 -18.93
C ALA A 40 -88.46 -6.57 -17.76
N HIS A 41 -88.93 -5.93 -16.69
CA HIS A 41 -88.11 -5.77 -15.49
C HIS A 41 -87.53 -7.15 -15.22
N GLU A 42 -86.21 -7.29 -15.39
CA GLU A 42 -85.52 -8.52 -15.05
C GLU A 42 -86.02 -8.87 -13.67
N LYS A 43 -86.57 -10.07 -13.51
CA LYS A 43 -87.09 -10.44 -12.20
C LYS A 43 -85.92 -10.31 -11.25
N GLU A 44 -86.17 -9.89 -10.02
CA GLU A 44 -85.10 -9.71 -9.03
C GLU A 44 -84.24 -11.00 -8.91
N GLU A 45 -84.87 -12.15 -9.14
CA GLU A 45 -84.24 -13.47 -9.28
C GLU A 45 -83.20 -13.55 -10.43
N ASP A 46 -83.49 -13.03 -11.62
CA ASP A 46 -82.58 -13.04 -12.77
C ASP A 46 -81.33 -12.17 -12.51
N ILE A 47 -81.52 -11.01 -11.86
CA ILE A 47 -80.42 -10.12 -11.46
C ILE A 47 -79.56 -10.80 -10.39
N ARG A 48 -80.18 -11.45 -9.40
CA ARG A 48 -79.48 -12.22 -8.36
C ARG A 48 -78.68 -13.37 -8.97
N GLU A 49 -79.25 -14.14 -9.89
CA GLU A 49 -78.57 -15.26 -10.55
C GLU A 49 -77.38 -14.78 -11.39
N ARG A 50 -77.54 -13.69 -12.15
CA ARG A 50 -76.44 -13.10 -12.93
C ARG A 50 -75.32 -12.59 -12.02
N ASN A 51 -75.65 -11.94 -10.91
CA ASN A 51 -74.66 -11.45 -9.95
C ASN A 51 -73.94 -12.60 -9.23
N LEU A 52 -74.67 -13.67 -8.89
CA LEU A 52 -74.08 -14.88 -8.33
C LEU A 52 -73.06 -15.50 -9.29
N LYS A 53 -73.43 -15.69 -10.57
CA LYS A 53 -72.50 -16.22 -11.59
C LYS A 53 -71.27 -15.34 -11.80
N LYS A 54 -71.42 -14.02 -11.75
CA LYS A 54 -70.29 -13.08 -11.80
C LYS A 54 -69.40 -13.20 -10.57
N PHE A 55 -69.98 -13.33 -9.39
CA PHE A 55 -69.25 -13.51 -8.14
C PHE A 55 -68.47 -14.83 -8.16
N GLU A 56 -69.10 -15.95 -8.53
CA GLU A 56 -68.46 -17.25 -8.68
C GLU A 56 -67.29 -17.22 -9.68
N ALA A 57 -67.45 -16.51 -10.81
CA ALA A 57 -66.39 -16.34 -11.79
C ALA A 57 -65.19 -15.53 -11.25
N LEU A 58 -65.46 -14.45 -10.51
CA LEU A 58 -64.42 -13.64 -9.86
C LEU A 58 -63.72 -14.42 -8.73
N GLU A 59 -64.48 -15.19 -7.95
CA GLU A 59 -63.95 -16.05 -6.92
C GLU A 59 -63.04 -17.12 -7.52
N LYS A 60 -63.45 -17.77 -8.60
CA LYS A 60 -62.61 -18.73 -9.33
C LYS A 60 -61.33 -18.08 -9.86
N GLN A 61 -61.43 -16.91 -10.48
CA GLN A 61 -60.26 -16.17 -10.98
C GLN A 61 -59.31 -15.78 -9.85
N ALA A 62 -59.84 -15.39 -8.68
CA ALA A 62 -59.03 -15.07 -7.51
C ALA A 62 -58.29 -16.31 -6.98
N HIS A 63 -58.95 -17.47 -6.94
CA HIS A 63 -58.31 -18.74 -6.54
C HIS A 63 -57.20 -19.15 -7.52
N GLU A 64 -57.44 -19.10 -8.83
CA GLU A 64 -56.42 -19.42 -9.84
C GLU A 64 -55.21 -18.47 -9.75
N MET A 65 -55.44 -17.18 -9.49
CA MET A 65 -54.37 -16.21 -9.30
C MET A 65 -53.59 -16.48 -8.00
N LEU A 66 -54.28 -16.85 -6.92
CA LEU A 66 -53.67 -17.18 -5.64
C LEU A 66 -52.79 -18.43 -5.77
N ASP A 67 -53.27 -19.48 -6.44
CA ASP A 67 -52.50 -20.70 -6.69
C ASP A 67 -51.24 -20.41 -7.52
N LYS A 68 -51.36 -19.57 -8.55
CA LYS A 68 -50.21 -19.13 -9.35
C LYS A 68 -49.18 -18.38 -8.49
N MET A 69 -49.63 -17.43 -7.66
CA MET A 69 -48.76 -16.68 -6.76
C MET A 69 -48.08 -17.57 -5.73
N LEU A 70 -48.77 -18.59 -5.19
CA LEU A 70 -48.18 -19.56 -4.27
C LEU A 70 -47.12 -20.44 -4.96
N ALA A 71 -47.36 -20.85 -6.21
CA ALA A 71 -46.40 -21.60 -6.99
C ALA A 71 -45.13 -20.78 -7.28
N GLU A 72 -45.29 -19.53 -7.72
CA GLU A 72 -44.18 -18.60 -7.96
C GLU A 72 -43.39 -18.32 -6.67
N LYS A 73 -44.09 -18.09 -5.55
CA LYS A 73 -43.45 -17.93 -4.24
C LYS A 73 -42.59 -19.14 -3.89
N LYS A 74 -43.12 -20.36 -4.03
CA LYS A 74 -42.38 -21.60 -3.72
C LYS A 74 -41.14 -21.77 -4.62
N GLN A 75 -41.25 -21.39 -5.89
CA GLN A 75 -40.12 -21.42 -6.83
C GLN A 75 -39.04 -20.41 -6.42
N LEU A 76 -39.43 -19.18 -6.08
CA LEU A 76 -38.51 -18.13 -5.62
C LEU A 76 -37.83 -18.51 -4.30
N GLU A 77 -38.55 -19.10 -3.35
CA GLU A 77 -37.95 -19.59 -2.09
C GLU A 77 -36.92 -20.68 -2.33
N THR A 78 -37.19 -21.59 -3.27
CA THR A 78 -36.26 -22.66 -3.64
C THR A 78 -35.00 -22.10 -4.29
N GLU A 79 -35.17 -21.14 -5.20
CA GLU A 79 -34.07 -20.47 -5.88
C GLU A 79 -33.22 -19.62 -4.92
N MET A 80 -33.85 -18.90 -3.98
CA MET A 80 -33.14 -18.19 -2.92
C MET A 80 -32.28 -19.13 -2.09
N ARG A 81 -32.84 -20.28 -1.65
CA ARG A 81 -32.06 -21.28 -0.88
C ARG A 81 -30.89 -21.81 -1.69
N ARG A 82 -31.09 -22.07 -2.99
CA ARG A 82 -30.04 -22.51 -3.91
C ARG A 82 -28.92 -21.47 -4.02
N GLN A 83 -29.27 -20.20 -4.23
CA GLN A 83 -28.30 -19.11 -4.33
C GLN A 83 -27.56 -18.88 -3.00
N SER A 84 -28.26 -18.91 -1.86
CA SER A 84 -27.62 -18.83 -0.54
C SER A 84 -26.64 -19.98 -0.31
N GLN A 85 -26.94 -21.19 -0.78
CA GLN A 85 -26.01 -22.31 -0.69
C GLN A 85 -24.80 -22.12 -1.61
N GLN A 86 -25.00 -21.65 -2.84
CA GLN A 86 -23.90 -21.34 -3.75
C GLN A 86 -22.98 -20.28 -3.18
N PHE A 87 -23.54 -19.23 -2.58
CA PHE A 87 -22.75 -18.19 -1.93
C PHE A 87 -21.91 -18.74 -0.78
N ARG A 88 -22.49 -19.57 0.08
CA ARG A 88 -21.74 -20.23 1.17
C ARG A 88 -20.58 -21.08 0.64
N ASN A 89 -20.83 -21.92 -0.37
CA ASN A 89 -19.77 -22.75 -0.95
C ASN A 89 -18.63 -21.90 -1.56
N VAL A 90 -18.94 -20.76 -2.18
CA VAL A 90 -17.91 -19.85 -2.71
C VAL A 90 -17.11 -19.20 -1.58
N MET A 91 -17.77 -18.80 -0.49
CA MET A 91 -17.09 -18.26 0.68
C MET A 91 -16.18 -19.30 1.33
N ASP A 92 -16.68 -20.53 1.56
CA ASP A 92 -15.91 -21.62 2.14
C ASP A 92 -14.68 -21.97 1.28
N GLN A 93 -14.84 -22.00 -0.06
CA GLN A 93 -13.72 -22.21 -0.97
C GLN A 93 -12.69 -21.07 -0.89
N ARG A 94 -13.16 -19.82 -0.85
CA ARG A 94 -12.26 -18.67 -0.77
C ARG A 94 -11.51 -18.64 0.56
N ASP A 95 -12.18 -18.98 1.66
CA ASP A 95 -11.56 -19.05 2.98
C ASP A 95 -10.51 -20.16 3.01
N ALA A 96 -10.79 -21.34 2.43
CA ALA A 96 -9.81 -22.41 2.29
C ALA A 96 -8.60 -22.03 1.42
N ASP A 97 -8.83 -21.34 0.28
CA ASP A 97 -7.76 -20.86 -0.59
C ASP A 97 -6.87 -19.83 0.13
N VAL A 98 -7.49 -18.92 0.89
CA VAL A 98 -6.79 -17.91 1.69
C VAL A 98 -5.98 -18.54 2.82
N GLU A 99 -6.54 -19.51 3.54
CA GLU A 99 -5.84 -20.27 4.58
C GLU A 99 -4.64 -21.04 4.00
N ALA A 100 -4.79 -21.62 2.80
CA ALA A 100 -3.70 -22.33 2.13
C ALA A 100 -2.56 -21.38 1.72
N GLU A 101 -2.88 -20.21 1.15
CA GLU A 101 -1.87 -19.20 0.80
C GLU A 101 -1.17 -18.64 2.06
N TYR A 102 -1.90 -18.35 3.14
CA TYR A 102 -1.28 -17.93 4.39
C TYR A 102 -0.37 -19.00 4.98
N SER A 103 -0.79 -20.27 4.97
CA SER A 103 0.03 -21.39 5.46
C SER A 103 1.30 -21.54 4.64
N LYS A 104 1.22 -21.37 3.32
CA LYS A 104 2.37 -21.40 2.42
C LYS A 104 3.33 -20.22 2.68
N ALA A 105 2.81 -19.02 2.84
CA ALA A 105 3.61 -17.84 3.16
C ALA A 105 4.32 -17.98 4.52
N LEU A 106 3.63 -18.53 5.53
CA LEU A 106 4.24 -18.83 6.84
C LEU A 106 5.34 -19.88 6.73
N GLY A 107 5.16 -20.91 5.89
CA GLY A 107 6.21 -21.90 5.61
C GLY A 107 7.45 -21.26 4.96
N GLN A 108 7.26 -20.42 3.95
CA GLN A 108 8.37 -19.70 3.29
C GLN A 108 9.13 -18.80 4.27
N LEU A 109 8.41 -18.04 5.10
CA LEU A 109 9.03 -17.21 6.13
C LEU A 109 9.80 -18.04 7.16
N HIS A 110 9.32 -19.24 7.49
CA HIS A 110 10.02 -20.15 8.39
C HIS A 110 11.33 -20.65 7.77
N ASP A 111 11.30 -21.09 6.51
CA ASP A 111 12.48 -21.55 5.78
C ASP A 111 13.53 -20.43 5.66
N GLU A 112 13.11 -19.20 5.32
CA GLU A 112 14.00 -18.03 5.27
C GLU A 112 14.60 -17.69 6.65
N LEU A 113 13.80 -17.83 7.72
CA LEU A 113 14.28 -17.60 9.08
C LEU A 113 15.30 -18.68 9.50
N GLU A 114 15.10 -19.93 9.09
CA GLU A 114 16.05 -21.01 9.34
C GLU A 114 17.37 -20.77 8.57
N ASP A 115 17.30 -20.44 7.29
CA ASP A 115 18.47 -20.12 6.46
C ASP A 115 19.27 -18.94 7.01
N THR A 116 18.59 -17.85 7.39
CA THR A 116 19.25 -16.67 7.98
C THR A 116 19.88 -16.98 9.34
N THR A 117 19.24 -17.84 10.14
CA THR A 117 19.81 -18.32 11.41
C THR A 117 21.07 -19.14 11.16
N GLN A 118 21.06 -20.06 10.20
CA GLN A 118 22.24 -20.85 9.83
C GLN A 118 23.39 -19.96 9.32
N GLN A 119 23.09 -18.96 8.50
CA GLN A 119 24.09 -17.99 8.01
C GLN A 119 24.68 -17.16 9.16
N LEU A 120 23.86 -16.73 10.11
CA LEU A 120 24.31 -15.98 11.29
C LEU A 120 25.22 -16.84 12.16
N GLU A 121 24.86 -18.10 12.42
CA GLU A 121 25.71 -19.03 13.16
C GLU A 121 27.06 -19.24 12.48
N LEU A 122 27.08 -19.40 11.16
CA LEU A 122 28.31 -19.52 10.39
C LEU A 122 29.18 -18.25 10.52
N ALA A 123 28.57 -17.08 10.40
CA ALA A 123 29.26 -15.79 10.55
C ALA A 123 29.87 -15.63 11.95
N ILE A 124 29.14 -16.03 12.99
CA ILE A 124 29.64 -16.06 14.38
C ILE A 124 30.86 -16.98 14.49
N ARG A 125 30.78 -18.20 13.97
CA ARG A 125 31.92 -19.15 13.99
C ARG A 125 33.14 -18.60 13.27
N ILE A 126 32.96 -17.96 12.11
CA ILE A 126 34.06 -17.32 11.36
C ILE A 126 34.67 -16.17 12.15
N ARG A 127 33.84 -15.31 12.75
CA ARG A 127 34.30 -14.22 13.61
C ARG A 127 35.12 -14.75 14.77
N ASP A 128 34.61 -15.74 15.49
CA ASP A 128 35.26 -16.31 16.67
C ASP A 128 36.58 -16.98 16.30
N ALA A 129 36.63 -17.70 15.18
CA ALA A 129 37.88 -18.26 14.64
C ALA A 129 38.90 -17.17 14.28
N LYS A 130 38.48 -16.07 13.65
CA LYS A 130 39.36 -14.92 13.37
C LYS A 130 39.86 -14.26 14.64
N HIS A 131 39.01 -14.13 15.66
CA HIS A 131 39.39 -13.54 16.93
C HIS A 131 40.41 -14.40 17.67
N ALA A 132 40.20 -15.72 17.70
CA ALA A 132 41.17 -16.67 18.24
C ALA A 132 42.52 -16.60 17.51
N HIS A 133 42.50 -16.52 16.17
CA HIS A 133 43.73 -16.34 15.39
C HIS A 133 44.43 -15.01 15.71
N LEU A 134 43.68 -13.91 15.88
CA LEU A 134 44.26 -12.61 16.22
C LEU A 134 44.92 -12.63 17.60
N THR A 135 44.35 -13.35 18.57
CA THR A 135 44.96 -13.51 19.90
C THR A 135 46.20 -14.40 19.90
N ASP A 136 46.29 -15.36 18.97
CA ASP A 136 47.46 -16.26 18.84
C ASP A 136 48.59 -15.65 18.00
N LEU A 137 48.37 -14.49 17.36
CA LEU A 137 49.44 -13.79 16.65
C LEU A 137 50.49 -13.28 17.64
N PRO A 138 51.79 -13.50 17.38
CA PRO A 138 52.83 -12.93 18.21
C PRO A 138 52.78 -11.41 18.16
N ALA A 139 53.29 -10.77 19.22
CA ALA A 139 53.45 -9.32 19.24
C ALA A 139 54.23 -8.86 17.99
N PRO A 140 53.87 -7.72 17.39
CA PRO A 140 54.60 -7.19 16.24
C PRO A 140 56.09 -7.09 16.59
N SER A 141 56.93 -7.74 15.78
CA SER A 141 58.37 -7.83 16.01
C SER A 141 58.98 -6.42 15.96
N THR A 142 59.71 -6.07 17.03
CA THR A 142 60.52 -4.85 17.11
C THR A 142 61.83 -4.99 16.34
N ASP A 143 62.13 -6.17 15.79
CA ASP A 143 63.38 -6.43 15.06
C ASP A 143 63.50 -5.52 13.84
N LEU A 144 62.38 -5.20 13.18
CA LEU A 144 62.40 -4.27 12.04
C LEU A 144 62.75 -2.85 12.47
N ASP A 145 62.19 -2.38 13.59
CA ASP A 145 62.46 -1.05 14.12
C ASP A 145 63.91 -0.94 14.64
N GLU A 146 64.41 -2.00 15.28
CA GLU A 146 65.81 -2.11 15.70
C GLU A 146 66.76 -2.16 14.50
N LEU A 147 66.40 -2.88 13.43
CA LEU A 147 67.16 -2.90 12.18
C LEU A 147 67.17 -1.55 11.47
N VAL A 148 66.06 -0.81 11.50
CA VAL A 148 65.99 0.55 10.93
C VAL A 148 66.85 1.52 11.74
N ALA A 149 66.79 1.47 13.08
CA ALA A 149 67.59 2.30 13.96
C ALA A 149 69.10 2.02 13.81
N THR A 150 69.49 0.75 13.77
CA THR A 150 70.90 0.36 13.54
C THR A 150 71.38 0.73 12.15
N ASN A 151 70.54 0.64 11.11
CA ASN A 151 70.88 1.08 9.77
C ASN A 151 71.13 2.60 9.71
N ALA A 152 70.29 3.38 10.37
CA ALA A 152 70.46 4.84 10.47
C ALA A 152 71.77 5.21 11.19
N ALA A 153 72.09 4.53 12.29
CA ALA A 153 73.35 4.74 13.02
C ALA A 153 74.58 4.39 12.16
N LEU A 154 74.53 3.28 11.42
CA LEU A 154 75.61 2.87 10.52
C LEU A 154 75.80 3.84 9.34
N LYS A 155 74.71 4.40 8.80
CA LYS A 155 74.80 5.43 7.75
C LYS A 155 75.50 6.69 8.25
N ALA A 156 75.15 7.15 9.45
CA ALA A 156 75.81 8.29 10.08
C ALA A 156 77.31 8.03 10.30
N GLN A 157 77.69 6.82 10.76
CA GLN A 157 79.10 6.44 10.88
C GLN A 157 79.84 6.40 9.54
N VAL A 158 79.17 5.99 8.46
CA VAL A 158 79.77 5.98 7.11
C VAL A 158 79.97 7.40 6.58
N GLU A 159 79.04 8.32 6.87
CA GLU A 159 79.18 9.74 6.52
C GLU A 159 80.36 10.38 7.26
N ASP A 160 80.45 10.19 8.58
CA ASP A 160 81.57 10.66 9.41
C ASP A 160 82.92 10.10 8.92
N ALA A 161 82.99 8.79 8.66
CA ALA A 161 84.19 8.16 8.12
C ALA A 161 84.53 8.64 6.69
N ASN A 162 83.54 9.03 5.88
CA ASN A 162 83.78 9.59 4.55
C ASN A 162 84.32 11.02 4.64
N GLU A 163 83.88 11.81 5.61
CA GLU A 163 84.44 13.13 5.92
C GLU A 163 85.90 13.01 6.36
N ASP A 164 86.20 12.07 7.26
CA ASP A 164 87.57 11.75 7.67
C ASP A 164 88.44 11.30 6.48
N VAL A 165 87.91 10.44 5.60
CA VAL A 165 88.62 10.01 4.39
C VAL A 165 88.83 11.17 3.42
N ALA A 166 87.90 12.11 3.32
CA ALA A 166 88.06 13.31 2.49
C ALA A 166 89.17 14.20 3.06
N ALA A 167 89.17 14.44 4.38
CA ALA A 167 90.23 15.19 5.06
C ALA A 167 91.61 14.53 4.90
N LEU A 168 91.68 13.20 5.08
CA LEU A 168 92.90 12.42 4.88
C LEU A 168 93.34 12.40 3.41
N LYS A 169 92.42 12.41 2.45
CA LYS A 169 92.74 12.54 1.02
C LYS A 169 93.32 13.90 0.71
N ASP A 170 92.79 14.98 1.29
CA ASP A 170 93.32 16.33 1.10
C ASP A 170 94.73 16.46 1.70
N GLU A 171 94.94 15.90 2.90
CA GLU A 171 96.25 15.81 3.53
C GLU A 171 97.23 14.94 2.71
N TYR A 172 96.77 13.80 2.21
CA TYR A 172 97.54 12.95 1.30
C TYR A 172 97.88 13.66 -0.01
N HIS A 173 96.97 14.44 -0.59
CA HIS A 173 97.22 15.23 -1.80
C HIS A 173 98.24 16.35 -1.55
N ALA A 174 98.18 16.99 -0.39
CA ALA A 174 99.21 17.95 0.05
C ALA A 174 100.58 17.28 0.19
N LEU A 175 100.64 16.08 0.79
CA LEU A 175 101.86 15.29 0.96
C LEU A 175 102.38 14.66 -0.34
N LYS A 176 101.50 14.23 -1.26
CA LYS A 176 101.83 13.65 -2.57
C LYS A 176 102.47 14.66 -3.51
N ASN A 177 102.14 15.94 -3.36
CA ASN A 177 102.74 17.04 -4.12
C ASN A 177 104.11 17.48 -3.54
N ALA A 178 104.56 16.90 -2.42
CA ALA A 178 105.94 17.04 -1.95
C ALA A 178 106.88 16.06 -2.68
N PRO A 179 108.09 16.47 -3.08
CA PRO A 179 108.96 15.64 -3.88
C PRO A 179 109.69 14.59 -3.02
N ILE A 180 109.39 13.30 -3.21
CA ILE A 180 110.33 12.19 -3.57
C ILE A 180 109.83 10.77 -3.17
N LYS A 181 110.02 9.86 -4.16
CA LYS A 181 110.17 8.38 -4.19
C LYS A 181 108.99 7.44 -3.84
N ARG A 182 108.60 6.70 -4.89
CA ARG A 182 107.60 5.61 -5.00
C ARG A 182 107.76 4.48 -3.97
N LYS A 183 106.64 3.87 -3.58
CA LYS A 183 106.29 2.46 -3.87
C LYS A 183 104.77 2.24 -3.85
N PRO A 184 104.24 1.26 -4.61
CA PRO A 184 102.82 1.07 -4.87
C PRO A 184 102.20 0.11 -3.85
N GLN A 185 101.11 0.51 -3.20
CA GLN A 185 100.20 -0.42 -2.52
C GLN A 185 98.95 0.35 -2.11
N ASP A 186 97.84 0.06 -2.78
CA ASP A 186 96.52 -0.07 -2.16
C ASP A 186 95.48 -0.46 -3.21
N GLU A 187 95.55 -1.73 -3.61
CA GLU A 187 94.37 -2.49 -4.03
C GLU A 187 93.99 -3.37 -2.84
N LEU A 188 93.10 -2.90 -1.96
CA LEU A 188 92.43 -3.75 -0.97
C LEU A 188 91.16 -3.07 -0.44
N VAL A 189 90.26 -2.72 -1.38
CA VAL A 189 88.83 -2.66 -1.03
C VAL A 189 88.37 -4.09 -0.88
N SER A 190 88.13 -4.50 0.37
CA SER A 190 87.70 -5.85 0.76
C SER A 190 86.60 -6.37 -0.18
N ALA A 191 86.91 -7.40 -0.97
CA ALA A 191 85.97 -8.10 -1.85
C ALA A 191 84.71 -8.58 -1.10
N LYS A 192 84.79 -8.69 0.23
CA LYS A 192 83.70 -9.11 1.11
C LYS A 192 82.61 -8.05 1.26
N SER A 193 82.90 -6.75 1.16
CA SER A 193 81.89 -5.68 1.25
C SER A 193 81.13 -5.50 -0.07
N ARG A 194 81.82 -5.58 -1.21
CA ARG A 194 81.18 -5.58 -2.54
C ARG A 194 80.29 -6.81 -2.74
N ALA A 195 80.78 -7.99 -2.37
CA ALA A 195 79.97 -9.22 -2.48
C ALA A 195 78.72 -9.21 -1.58
N LEU A 196 78.73 -8.50 -0.46
CA LEU A 196 77.57 -8.41 0.44
C LEU A 196 76.52 -7.41 -0.09
N ALA A 197 76.96 -6.29 -0.66
CA ALA A 197 76.09 -5.32 -1.33
C ALA A 197 75.45 -5.94 -2.58
N GLU A 198 76.25 -6.59 -3.44
CA GLU A 198 75.76 -7.29 -4.63
C GLU A 198 74.76 -8.41 -4.26
N LYS A 199 74.97 -9.10 -3.14
CA LYS A 199 74.02 -10.12 -2.65
C LYS A 199 72.71 -9.52 -2.17
N LYS A 200 72.74 -8.36 -1.51
CA LYS A 200 71.54 -7.66 -1.05
C LYS A 200 70.73 -7.13 -2.23
N ASP A 201 71.40 -6.51 -3.20
CA ASP A 201 70.78 -5.99 -4.42
C ASP A 201 70.19 -7.13 -5.27
N ALA A 202 70.88 -8.28 -5.34
CA ALA A 202 70.39 -9.48 -6.01
C ALA A 202 69.12 -10.04 -5.32
N MET A 203 69.07 -10.06 -3.98
CA MET A 203 67.89 -10.51 -3.25
C MET A 203 66.69 -9.59 -3.46
N GLU A 204 66.91 -8.28 -3.45
CA GLU A 204 65.87 -7.27 -3.66
C GLU A 204 65.32 -7.32 -5.10
N CYS A 205 66.20 -7.52 -6.09
CA CYS A 205 65.81 -7.78 -7.47
C CYS A 205 64.98 -9.07 -7.63
N VAL A 206 65.30 -10.14 -6.92
CA VAL A 206 64.50 -11.38 -6.94
C VAL A 206 63.12 -11.15 -6.33
N HIS A 207 63.02 -10.38 -5.24
CA HIS A 207 61.73 -10.06 -4.61
C HIS A 207 60.84 -9.23 -5.53
N LEU A 208 61.38 -8.17 -6.12
CA LEU A 208 60.66 -7.31 -7.06
C LEU A 208 60.24 -8.08 -8.33
N GLN A 209 61.07 -9.00 -8.82
CA GLN A 209 60.69 -9.87 -9.94
C GLN A 209 59.54 -10.82 -9.61
N GLN A 210 59.48 -11.33 -8.37
CA GLN A 210 58.39 -12.18 -7.91
C GLN A 210 57.07 -11.39 -7.87
N GLU A 211 57.10 -10.18 -7.32
CA GLU A 211 55.92 -9.31 -7.21
C GLU A 211 55.39 -8.89 -8.59
N ILE A 212 56.29 -8.47 -9.51
CA ILE A 212 55.95 -8.16 -10.89
C ILE A 212 55.27 -9.36 -11.56
N ARG A 213 55.76 -10.59 -11.33
CA ARG A 213 55.19 -11.80 -11.91
C ARG A 213 53.77 -12.06 -11.40
N VAL A 214 53.51 -11.87 -10.10
CA VAL A 214 52.17 -12.02 -9.52
C VAL A 214 51.22 -10.98 -10.11
N LEU A 215 51.63 -9.71 -10.17
CA LEU A 215 50.81 -8.64 -10.75
C LEU A 215 50.51 -8.88 -12.23
N GLN A 216 51.47 -9.39 -13.00
CA GLN A 216 51.26 -9.80 -14.40
C GLN A 216 50.27 -10.96 -14.52
N GLN A 217 50.35 -11.98 -13.65
CA GLN A 217 49.39 -13.07 -13.62
C GLN A 217 47.98 -12.58 -13.29
N THR A 218 47.83 -11.71 -12.30
CA THR A 218 46.52 -11.12 -11.94
C THR A 218 45.98 -10.29 -13.09
N HIS A 219 46.81 -9.48 -13.74
CA HIS A 219 46.44 -8.70 -14.92
C HIS A 219 46.01 -9.58 -16.09
N GLN A 220 46.74 -10.67 -16.39
CA GLN A 220 46.37 -11.63 -17.42
C GLN A 220 45.07 -12.37 -17.08
N THR A 221 44.84 -12.68 -15.81
CA THR A 221 43.60 -13.32 -15.33
C THR A 221 42.40 -12.38 -15.49
N MET A 222 42.60 -11.08 -15.23
CA MET A 222 41.58 -10.04 -15.46
C MET A 222 41.38 -9.71 -16.94
N GLN A 223 42.40 -9.84 -17.78
CA GLN A 223 42.27 -9.71 -19.24
C GLN A 223 41.72 -10.97 -19.92
N ASN A 224 41.66 -12.09 -19.19
CA ASN A 224 41.10 -13.31 -19.74
C ASN A 224 39.62 -13.11 -20.06
N LYS A 225 39.29 -13.23 -21.35
CA LYS A 225 37.94 -13.05 -21.88
C LYS A 225 36.92 -13.98 -21.22
N SER A 226 37.31 -15.17 -20.76
CA SER A 226 36.39 -16.07 -20.05
C SER A 226 35.99 -15.49 -18.69
N THR A 227 36.96 -14.96 -17.94
CA THR A 227 36.73 -14.33 -16.63
C THR A 227 35.86 -13.09 -16.79
N GLN A 228 36.18 -12.23 -17.76
CA GLN A 228 35.38 -11.02 -18.04
C GLN A 228 33.93 -11.35 -18.45
N ARG A 229 33.74 -12.37 -19.29
CA ARG A 229 32.38 -12.83 -19.67
C ARG A 229 31.61 -13.35 -18.47
N HIS A 230 32.25 -14.13 -17.60
CA HIS A 230 31.61 -14.67 -16.41
C HIS A 230 31.16 -13.54 -15.47
N TRP A 231 32.00 -12.53 -15.22
CA TRP A 231 31.62 -11.35 -14.43
C TRP A 231 30.47 -10.56 -15.08
N LEU A 232 30.51 -10.39 -16.39
CA LEU A 232 29.44 -9.72 -17.12
C LEU A 232 28.12 -10.49 -17.04
N GLU A 233 28.14 -11.82 -17.18
CA GLU A 233 26.96 -12.67 -17.03
C GLU A 233 26.37 -12.57 -15.62
N LEU A 234 27.22 -12.59 -14.58
CA LEU A 234 26.80 -12.43 -13.20
C LEU A 234 26.15 -11.06 -12.98
N GLN A 235 26.75 -10.00 -13.53
CA GLN A 235 26.21 -8.65 -13.42
C GLN A 235 24.90 -8.47 -14.19
N VAL A 236 24.75 -9.11 -15.35
CA VAL A 236 23.48 -9.10 -16.10
C VAL A 236 22.38 -9.84 -15.32
N GLN A 237 22.69 -10.97 -14.69
CA GLN A 237 21.73 -11.69 -13.84
C GLN A 237 21.29 -10.85 -12.65
N GLU A 238 22.23 -10.18 -11.99
CA GLU A 238 21.92 -9.33 -10.83
C GLU A 238 21.09 -8.11 -11.23
N ASN A 239 21.44 -7.45 -12.33
CA ASN A 239 20.65 -6.36 -12.88
C ASN A 239 19.21 -6.81 -13.19
N LYS A 240 19.03 -8.00 -13.77
CA LYS A 240 17.71 -8.54 -14.06
C LYS A 240 16.90 -8.79 -12.77
N ARG A 241 17.51 -9.31 -11.71
CA ARG A 241 16.86 -9.47 -10.40
C ARG A 241 16.42 -8.14 -9.82
N VAL A 242 17.27 -7.11 -9.92
CA VAL A 242 16.95 -5.77 -9.45
C VAL A 242 15.80 -5.17 -10.27
N GLU A 243 15.79 -5.35 -11.59
CA GLU A 243 14.70 -4.90 -12.46
C GLU A 243 13.36 -5.57 -12.09
N GLU A 244 13.36 -6.88 -11.82
CA GLU A 244 12.19 -7.63 -11.36
C GLU A 244 11.70 -7.12 -10.00
N ALA A 245 12.61 -6.86 -9.06
CA ALA A 245 12.26 -6.29 -7.75
C ALA A 245 11.64 -4.88 -7.87
N ILE A 246 12.19 -4.03 -8.75
CA ILE A 246 11.64 -2.70 -9.03
C ILE A 246 10.22 -2.82 -9.60
N ALA A 247 10.01 -3.75 -10.53
CA ALA A 247 8.69 -3.98 -11.13
C ALA A 247 7.65 -4.43 -10.07
N ASN A 248 8.04 -5.32 -9.16
CA ASN A 248 7.17 -5.77 -8.07
C ASN A 248 6.80 -4.63 -7.12
N VAL A 249 7.78 -3.83 -6.69
CA VAL A 249 7.54 -2.65 -5.84
C VAL A 249 6.62 -1.64 -6.54
N ALA A 250 6.81 -1.40 -7.84
CA ALA A 250 5.94 -0.51 -8.61
C ALA A 250 4.48 -1.02 -8.66
N ALA A 251 4.29 -2.34 -8.82
CA ALA A 251 2.96 -2.95 -8.79
C ALA A 251 2.31 -2.84 -7.41
N GLU A 252 3.06 -3.07 -6.33
CA GLU A 252 2.58 -2.90 -4.95
C GLU A 252 2.19 -1.45 -4.63
N ILE A 253 2.94 -0.47 -5.14
CA ILE A 253 2.62 0.95 -4.98
C ILE A 253 1.26 1.27 -5.62
N GLU A 254 1.02 0.83 -6.85
CA GLU A 254 -0.26 1.08 -7.52
C GLU A 254 -1.42 0.31 -6.88
N ALA A 255 -1.18 -0.92 -6.40
CA ALA A 255 -2.17 -1.67 -5.62
C ALA A 255 -2.52 -0.96 -4.32
N THR A 256 -1.52 -0.49 -3.58
CA THR A 256 -1.69 0.24 -2.31
C THR A 256 -2.42 1.55 -2.52
N LYS A 257 -2.09 2.29 -3.57
CA LYS A 257 -2.77 3.52 -3.96
C LYS A 257 -4.24 3.29 -4.30
N THR A 258 -4.54 2.21 -5.02
CA THR A 258 -5.93 1.81 -5.32
C THR A 258 -6.68 1.44 -4.05
N ASN A 259 -6.07 0.66 -3.17
CA ASN A 259 -6.65 0.28 -1.87
C ASN A 259 -6.88 1.51 -0.97
N LEU A 260 -5.98 2.48 -0.97
CA LEU A 260 -6.12 3.73 -0.21
C LEU A 260 -7.32 4.55 -0.72
N VAL A 261 -7.50 4.64 -2.04
CA VAL A 261 -8.66 5.32 -2.63
C VAL A 261 -9.97 4.60 -2.23
N GLN A 262 -10.02 3.28 -2.35
CA GLN A 262 -11.21 2.50 -1.99
C GLN A 262 -11.55 2.60 -0.50
N THR A 263 -10.54 2.53 0.37
CA THR A 263 -10.73 2.66 1.83
C THR A 263 -11.14 4.08 2.22
N SER A 264 -10.61 5.10 1.55
CA SER A 264 -11.04 6.50 1.71
C SER A 264 -12.51 6.71 1.31
N ILE A 265 -12.94 6.17 0.17
CA ILE A 265 -14.35 6.21 -0.27
C ILE A 265 -15.25 5.49 0.75
N ARG A 266 -14.83 4.31 1.24
CA ARG A 266 -15.56 3.56 2.25
C ARG A 266 -15.68 4.34 3.56
N LEU A 267 -14.61 4.98 4.01
CA LEU A 267 -14.61 5.82 5.22
C LEU A 267 -15.59 6.99 5.06
N GLN A 268 -15.56 7.70 3.93
CA GLN A 268 -16.52 8.78 3.66
C GLN A 268 -17.97 8.29 3.63
N SER A 269 -18.23 7.09 3.11
CA SER A 269 -19.56 6.46 3.17
C SER A 269 -19.97 6.17 4.62
N LEU A 270 -19.06 5.59 5.42
CA LEU A 270 -19.32 5.25 6.82
C LEU A 270 -19.61 6.49 7.66
N LEU A 271 -18.89 7.59 7.44
CA LEU A 271 -19.13 8.87 8.11
C LEU A 271 -20.55 9.40 7.85
N ARG A 272 -21.14 9.14 6.68
CA ARG A 272 -22.53 9.54 6.40
C ARG A 272 -23.55 8.58 7.03
N THR A 273 -23.26 7.29 7.11
CA THR A 273 -24.21 6.28 7.61
C THR A 273 -24.24 6.18 9.13
N LEU A 274 -23.12 6.45 9.81
CA LEU A 274 -22.98 6.31 11.26
C LEU A 274 -23.25 7.62 12.02
N ALA A 275 -23.43 8.73 11.31
CA ALA A 275 -23.75 10.01 11.92
C ALA A 275 -25.16 9.99 12.55
N SER A 276 -25.34 10.80 13.59
CA SER A 276 -26.63 10.98 14.28
C SER A 276 -27.74 11.52 13.38
N SER A 277 -27.38 12.24 12.31
CA SER A 277 -28.30 12.68 11.26
C SER A 277 -27.62 12.74 9.88
N PRO A 278 -28.39 12.71 8.78
CA PRO A 278 -27.85 12.87 7.44
C PRO A 278 -27.13 14.20 7.20
N THR A 279 -27.56 15.28 7.87
CA THR A 279 -26.93 16.59 7.76
C THR A 279 -25.59 16.62 8.48
N VAL A 280 -25.50 16.03 9.68
CA VAL A 280 -24.25 15.90 10.45
C VAL A 280 -23.24 15.04 9.69
N GLY A 281 -23.65 13.91 9.10
CA GLY A 281 -22.75 13.05 8.32
C GLY A 281 -22.18 13.71 7.07
N ALA A 282 -22.95 14.56 6.40
CA ALA A 282 -22.46 15.37 5.28
C ALA A 282 -21.42 16.40 5.74
N VAL A 283 -21.64 17.04 6.90
CA VAL A 283 -20.70 17.98 7.51
C VAL A 283 -19.43 17.26 7.96
N MET A 284 -19.52 16.10 8.62
CA MET A 284 -18.36 15.28 9.01
C MET A 284 -17.48 14.91 7.81
N THR A 285 -18.09 14.49 6.69
CA THR A 285 -17.35 14.17 5.45
C THR A 285 -16.60 15.39 4.92
N ARG A 286 -17.26 16.57 4.93
CA ARG A 286 -16.67 17.82 4.46
C ARG A 286 -15.52 18.28 5.38
N LEU A 287 -15.72 18.23 6.70
CA LEU A 287 -14.70 18.58 7.68
C LEU A 287 -13.49 17.65 7.60
N TYR A 288 -13.71 16.34 7.52
CA TYR A 288 -12.63 15.36 7.39
C TYR A 288 -11.83 15.53 6.08
N GLY A 289 -12.49 16.01 5.02
CA GLY A 289 -11.86 16.35 3.73
C GLY A 289 -10.97 17.60 3.76
N LEU A 290 -11.09 18.48 4.77
CA LEU A 290 -10.21 19.65 4.93
C LEU A 290 -8.78 19.24 5.34
N PHE A 291 -8.64 18.07 5.93
CA PHE A 291 -7.35 17.53 6.38
C PHE A 291 -6.73 16.66 5.28
N SER A 292 -6.08 17.30 4.31
CA SER A 292 -5.47 16.66 3.13
C SER A 292 -4.23 15.82 3.46
N ALA A 293 -3.60 16.00 4.62
CA ALA A 293 -2.47 15.21 5.11
C ALA A 293 -2.58 14.93 6.63
N THR A 294 -2.01 13.81 7.09
CA THR A 294 -1.67 13.58 8.50
C THR A 294 -0.69 14.68 8.92
N ASN A 295 -0.98 15.39 10.02
CA ASN A 295 -0.26 16.58 10.55
C ASN A 295 -0.80 17.96 10.13
N VAL A 296 -1.92 18.06 9.40
CA VAL A 296 -2.59 19.36 9.24
C VAL A 296 -3.39 19.67 10.50
N THR A 297 -3.06 20.78 11.14
CA THR A 297 -3.78 21.33 12.29
C THR A 297 -4.59 22.54 11.82
N LEU A 298 -5.91 22.51 12.06
CA LEU A 298 -6.83 23.61 11.75
C LEU A 298 -7.41 24.17 13.04
N SER A 299 -7.74 25.46 13.06
CA SER A 299 -8.48 26.01 14.19
C SER A 299 -9.93 25.55 14.19
N VAL A 300 -10.54 25.49 15.38
CA VAL A 300 -11.97 25.19 15.55
C VAL A 300 -12.83 26.19 14.77
N ALA A 301 -12.43 27.46 14.73
CA ALA A 301 -13.12 28.51 13.98
C ALA A 301 -13.14 28.23 12.46
N GLU A 302 -12.02 27.78 11.89
CA GLU A 302 -11.92 27.44 10.47
C GLU A 302 -12.78 26.22 10.12
N CYS A 303 -12.80 25.20 10.98
CA CYS A 303 -13.67 24.04 10.83
C CYS A 303 -15.16 24.44 10.90
N LEU A 304 -15.55 25.28 11.85
CA LEU A 304 -16.93 25.74 11.98
C LEU A 304 -17.35 26.64 10.82
N ALA A 305 -16.44 27.45 10.26
CA ALA A 305 -16.71 28.28 9.08
C ALA A 305 -16.98 27.44 7.81
N ALA A 306 -16.45 26.22 7.72
CA ALA A 306 -16.73 25.29 6.63
C ALA A 306 -18.08 24.55 6.78
N SER A 307 -18.75 24.72 7.92
CA SER A 307 -20.03 24.10 8.23
C SER A 307 -21.21 25.03 7.85
N PRO A 308 -22.34 24.50 7.35
CA PRO A 308 -23.51 25.31 6.99
C PRO A 308 -24.22 25.91 8.21
N SER A 309 -24.10 25.28 9.38
CA SER A 309 -24.54 25.83 10.66
C SER A 309 -23.55 25.51 11.77
N GLU A 310 -23.38 26.45 12.70
CA GLU A 310 -22.51 26.27 13.86
C GLU A 310 -22.91 25.07 14.77
N PRO A 311 -24.20 24.82 15.09
CA PRO A 311 -24.56 23.68 15.93
C PRO A 311 -24.27 22.33 15.25
N GLU A 312 -24.50 22.20 13.95
CA GLU A 312 -24.19 20.96 13.21
C GLU A 312 -22.68 20.77 13.06
N GLY A 313 -21.92 21.85 12.88
CA GLY A 313 -20.45 21.80 12.84
C GLY A 313 -19.85 21.36 14.18
N ARG A 314 -20.36 21.87 15.30
CA ARG A 314 -19.92 21.46 16.65
C ARG A 314 -20.25 19.99 16.93
N GLN A 315 -21.44 19.53 16.52
CA GLN A 315 -21.85 18.13 16.67
C GLN A 315 -21.00 17.20 15.81
N ALA A 316 -20.73 17.57 14.55
CA ALA A 316 -19.87 16.80 13.65
C ALA A 316 -18.43 16.67 14.17
N LEU A 317 -17.88 17.71 14.77
CA LEU A 317 -16.54 17.66 15.39
C LEU A 317 -16.49 16.74 16.60
N LEU A 318 -17.51 16.77 17.47
CA LEU A 318 -17.61 15.86 18.60
C LEU A 318 -17.70 14.40 18.17
N GLU A 319 -18.49 14.11 17.13
CA GLU A 319 -18.62 12.75 16.59
C GLU A 319 -17.32 12.27 15.93
N LEU A 320 -16.61 13.13 15.18
CA LEU A 320 -15.31 12.80 14.60
C LEU A 320 -14.23 12.53 15.66
N GLU A 321 -14.26 13.28 16.77
CA GLU A 321 -13.38 13.09 17.92
C GLU A 321 -13.68 11.78 18.65
N GLN A 322 -14.96 11.45 18.88
CA GLN A 322 -15.39 10.18 19.47
C GLN A 322 -15.00 8.97 18.61
N MET A 323 -15.00 9.13 17.28
CA MET A 323 -14.54 8.09 16.35
C MET A 323 -13.01 7.97 16.28
N GLY A 324 -12.26 8.82 16.99
CA GLY A 324 -10.79 8.79 17.01
C GLY A 324 -10.15 9.23 15.70
N LEU A 325 -10.87 9.96 14.84
CA LEU A 325 -10.38 10.43 13.54
C LEU A 325 -9.69 11.80 13.62
N ILE A 326 -10.01 12.56 14.67
CA ILE A 326 -9.40 13.86 14.96
C ILE A 326 -9.09 13.96 16.45
N ARG A 327 -8.07 14.73 16.80
CA ARG A 327 -7.73 15.13 18.17
C ARG A 327 -7.99 16.63 18.31
N ARG A 328 -8.68 17.02 19.38
CA ARG A 328 -8.88 18.42 19.72
C ARG A 328 -7.95 18.84 20.86
N GLU A 329 -7.16 19.88 20.62
CA GLU A 329 -6.30 20.52 21.62
C GLU A 329 -6.71 22.00 21.73
N SER A 330 -7.59 22.29 22.70
CA SER A 330 -8.16 23.63 22.93
C SER A 330 -8.90 24.17 21.69
N ASP A 331 -8.30 25.15 21.00
CA ASP A 331 -8.83 25.82 19.81
C ASP A 331 -8.33 25.22 18.49
N PHE A 332 -7.58 24.12 18.55
CA PHE A 332 -7.00 23.47 17.39
C PHE A 332 -7.46 22.01 17.26
N ILE A 333 -7.53 21.53 16.02
CA ILE A 333 -7.96 20.19 15.64
C ILE A 333 -6.91 19.60 14.71
N THR A 334 -6.41 18.42 15.03
CA THR A 334 -5.43 17.68 14.24
C THR A 334 -6.01 16.34 13.81
N LYS A 335 -5.80 15.97 12.54
CA LYS A 335 -6.16 14.63 12.05
C LYS A 335 -5.18 13.57 12.57
N ILE A 336 -5.73 12.47 13.09
CA ILE A 336 -4.96 11.33 13.63
C ILE A 336 -4.57 10.38 12.50
#